data_AF-A0A3D5K0Y3-F1
#
_entry.id   AF-A0A3D5K0Y3-F1
#
_cell.length_a   1.000
_cell.length_b   1.000
_cell.length_c   1.000
_cell.angle_alpha   90.00
_cell.angle_beta   90.00
_cell.angle_gamma   90.00
#
_symmetry.space_group_name_H-M   'P 1'
#
loop_
_entity.id
_entity.type
_entity.pdbx_description
1 polymer ?
#
loop_
_entity_poly.entity_id
_entity_poly.type
_entity_poly.pdbx_seq_one_letter_code
_entity_poly.pdbx_strand_id
1 'polypeptide(L)'
;MESLERRDICPGCWTKNHKAETGKIDGYISNWQGVYEVPPPPPPEAIQKDNAETLLKKMIEQNDPEHTEACFILAVMLERKRVIKNKDQVGQPDGKRMLIYEHTKNGDVFTILDPALKLTDLGQVQAKVAELLEHGLNPQTETLPEEETGEGEAESGSAESDDESQPEVAAAADQA
;
A
#
# COMPACT_ATOMS: atom_id res chain seq x y z
N MET A 1 8.83 22.97 50.48
CA MET A 1 7.75 22.37 49.68
C MET A 1 8.21 20.95 49.42
N GLU A 2 7.57 19.96 50.05
CA GLU A 2 7.95 18.55 49.89
C GLU A 2 7.65 18.11 48.45
N SER A 3 8.63 17.50 47.77
CA SER A 3 8.50 17.04 46.39
C SER A 3 7.98 15.60 46.35
N LEU A 4 6.99 15.32 45.48
CA LEU A 4 6.48 13.98 45.26
C LEU A 4 7.33 13.24 44.22
N GLU A 5 7.78 12.03 44.56
CA GLU A 5 8.54 11.14 43.66
C GLU A 5 7.68 9.98 43.14
N ARG A 6 7.75 9.72 41.84
CA ARG A 6 7.20 8.50 41.23
C ARG A 6 8.27 7.42 41.17
N ARG A 7 7.92 6.19 41.56
CA ARG A 7 8.77 5.00 41.44
C ARG A 7 8.03 3.90 40.70
N ASP A 8 8.64 3.37 39.63
CA ASP A 8 8.11 2.23 38.90
C ASP A 8 8.71 0.93 39.48
N ILE A 9 7.85 0.04 39.97
CA ILE A 9 8.23 -1.18 40.71
C ILE A 9 7.63 -2.39 39.99
N CYS A 10 8.42 -3.44 39.81
CA CYS A 10 7.94 -4.67 39.20
C CYS A 10 6.83 -5.33 40.07
N PRO A 11 5.82 -6.00 39.49
CA PRO A 11 4.72 -6.58 40.27
C PRO A 11 5.17 -7.56 41.36
N GLY A 12 6.20 -8.38 41.08
CA GLY A 12 6.79 -9.29 42.06
C GLY A 12 7.51 -8.58 43.20
N CYS A 13 8.22 -7.50 42.88
CA CYS A 13 8.94 -6.65 43.81
C CYS A 13 7.96 -5.97 44.79
N TRP A 14 6.85 -5.44 44.25
CA TRP A 14 5.77 -4.85 45.02
C TRP A 14 5.17 -5.85 46.01
N THR A 15 4.86 -7.05 45.53
CA THR A 15 4.25 -8.11 46.34
C THR A 15 5.16 -8.54 47.49
N LYS A 16 6.47 -8.66 47.25
CA LYS A 16 7.44 -9.14 48.24
C LYS A 16 7.78 -8.10 49.31
N ASN A 17 7.93 -6.84 48.93
CA ASN A 17 8.56 -5.83 49.79
C ASN A 17 7.62 -4.72 50.26
N HIS A 18 6.49 -4.50 49.59
CA HIS A 18 5.67 -3.30 49.80
C HIS A 18 4.20 -3.60 50.12
N LYS A 19 3.65 -4.74 49.68
CA LYS A 19 2.23 -5.07 49.86
C LYS A 19 1.80 -5.27 51.33
N ALA A 20 2.67 -5.85 52.16
CA ALA A 20 2.33 -6.17 53.55
C ALA A 20 2.57 -5.01 54.53
N GLU A 21 3.44 -4.05 54.18
CA GLU A 21 3.92 -3.01 55.10
C GLU A 21 3.96 -1.63 54.43
N THR A 22 2.90 -1.25 53.72
CA THR A 22 2.79 0.06 53.05
C THR A 22 3.02 1.25 53.99
N GLY A 23 2.62 1.11 55.27
CA GLY A 23 2.82 2.13 56.31
C GLY A 23 4.26 2.29 56.82
N LYS A 24 5.19 1.40 56.45
CA LYS A 24 6.63 1.55 56.77
C LYS A 24 7.44 2.18 55.63
N ILE A 25 6.79 2.45 54.50
CA ILE A 25 7.42 3.12 53.37
C ILE A 25 7.36 4.61 53.64
N ASP A 26 8.51 5.20 53.95
CA ASP A 26 8.61 6.64 54.18
C ASP A 26 8.13 7.43 52.95
N GLY A 27 7.25 8.40 53.17
CA GLY A 27 6.65 9.21 52.10
C GLY A 27 5.67 8.47 51.16
N TYR A 28 5.16 7.29 51.53
CA TYR A 28 4.16 6.59 50.71
C TYR A 28 2.78 7.26 50.75
N ILE A 29 2.20 7.51 49.57
CA ILE A 29 0.88 8.14 49.41
C ILE A 29 -0.10 7.20 48.71
N SER A 30 0.26 6.69 47.54
CA SER A 30 -0.62 5.84 46.71
C SER A 30 0.16 4.98 45.73
N ASN A 31 -0.48 3.94 45.21
CA ASN A 31 0.02 3.12 44.12
C ASN A 31 -1.07 2.93 43.04
N TRP A 32 -0.63 2.69 41.82
CA TRP A 32 -1.47 2.50 40.64
C TRP A 32 -0.89 1.35 39.82
N GLN A 33 -1.77 0.56 39.21
CA GLN A 33 -1.40 -0.56 38.35
C GLN A 33 -2.15 -0.43 37.04
N GLY A 34 -1.43 -0.56 35.93
CA GLY A 34 -2.00 -0.59 34.58
C GLY A 34 -1.28 -1.64 33.76
N VAL A 35 -1.98 -2.19 32.78
CA VAL A 35 -1.37 -3.01 31.74
C VAL A 35 -0.99 -2.06 30.60
N TYR A 36 0.28 -2.06 30.22
CA TYR A 36 0.69 -1.35 29.01
C TYR A 36 0.29 -2.20 27.80
N GLU A 37 -0.65 -1.69 27.02
CA GLU A 37 -0.99 -2.26 25.71
C GLU A 37 -0.09 -1.60 24.66
N VAL A 38 0.69 -2.44 23.96
CA VAL A 38 1.47 -1.96 22.82
C VAL A 38 0.46 -1.48 21.77
N PRO A 39 0.58 -0.23 21.28
CA PRO A 39 -0.30 0.24 20.22
C PRO A 39 -0.18 -0.71 19.01
N PRO A 40 -1.28 -1.01 18.31
CA PRO A 40 -1.23 -1.87 17.14
C PRO A 40 -0.20 -1.35 16.14
N PRO A 41 0.53 -2.23 15.45
CA PRO A 41 1.49 -1.81 14.45
C PRO A 41 0.79 -0.87 13.45
N PRO A 42 1.50 0.16 12.95
CA PRO A 42 0.92 1.07 11.97
C PRO A 42 0.39 0.25 10.79
N PRO A 43 -0.78 0.63 10.24
CA PRO A 43 -1.34 -0.06 9.08
C PRO A 43 -0.28 -0.21 7.98
N PRO A 44 -0.25 -1.35 7.26
CA PRO A 44 0.64 -1.51 6.13
C PRO A 44 0.47 -0.33 5.18
N GLU A 45 1.59 0.23 4.72
CA GLU A 45 1.55 1.41 3.86
C GLU A 45 0.72 1.08 2.60
N ALA A 46 -0.36 1.83 2.36
CA ALA A 46 -1.27 1.61 1.22
C ALA A 46 -0.61 1.66 -0.16
N ILE A 47 0.67 2.04 -0.23
CA ILE A 47 1.47 2.11 -1.45
C ILE A 47 2.78 1.40 -1.15
N GLN A 48 3.00 0.23 -1.73
CA GLN A 48 4.30 -0.42 -1.71
C GLN A 48 5.30 0.49 -2.41
N LYS A 49 6.27 1.02 -1.65
CA LYS A 49 7.24 2.04 -2.10
C LYS A 49 7.97 1.61 -3.38
N ASP A 50 8.26 0.33 -3.49
CA ASP A 50 9.02 -0.25 -4.61
C ASP A 50 8.22 -0.20 -5.92
N ASN A 51 6.89 -0.34 -5.86
CA ASN A 51 6.02 -0.21 -7.04
C ASN A 51 5.96 1.24 -7.53
N ALA A 52 5.81 2.20 -6.62
CA ALA A 52 5.68 3.61 -6.99
C ALA A 52 6.98 4.23 -7.56
N GLU A 53 8.13 3.89 -6.99
CA GLU A 53 9.43 4.37 -7.50
C GLU A 53 9.74 3.75 -8.88
N THR A 54 9.54 2.44 -9.01
CA THR A 54 9.75 1.74 -10.28
C THR A 54 8.81 2.26 -11.37
N LEU A 55 7.55 2.54 -11.01
CA LEU A 55 6.58 3.16 -11.90
C LEU A 55 7.04 4.56 -12.34
N LEU A 56 7.44 5.42 -11.40
CA LEU A 56 7.93 6.76 -11.71
C LEU A 56 9.15 6.72 -12.64
N LYS A 57 10.10 5.82 -12.39
CA LYS A 57 11.28 5.61 -13.26
C LYS A 57 10.86 5.29 -14.70
N LYS A 58 9.95 4.34 -14.87
CA LYS A 58 9.44 3.96 -16.20
C LYS A 58 8.69 5.10 -16.90
N MET A 59 7.89 5.87 -16.17
CA MET A 59 7.15 7.00 -16.74
C MET A 59 8.07 8.14 -17.20
N ILE A 60 9.14 8.42 -16.44
CA ILE A 60 10.15 9.40 -16.83
C ILE A 60 10.92 8.93 -18.08
N GLU A 61 11.22 7.63 -18.17
CA GLU A 61 11.90 7.04 -19.33
C GLU A 61 11.04 7.08 -20.60
N GLN A 62 9.74 6.82 -20.49
CA GLN A 62 8.79 6.94 -21.60
C GLN A 62 8.57 8.40 -22.03
N ASN A 63 8.68 9.35 -21.10
CA ASN A 63 8.54 10.79 -21.34
C ASN A 63 7.26 11.16 -22.11
N ASP A 64 6.15 10.51 -21.75
CA ASP A 64 4.84 10.75 -22.38
C ASP A 64 4.13 11.95 -21.73
N PRO A 65 3.73 12.97 -22.50
CA PRO A 65 3.00 14.13 -21.98
C PRO A 65 1.70 13.77 -21.24
N GLU A 66 0.99 12.69 -21.60
CA GLU A 66 -0.26 12.27 -20.95
C GLU A 66 -0.07 11.83 -19.48
N HIS A 67 1.18 11.51 -19.14
CA HIS A 67 1.57 11.01 -17.84
C HIS A 67 2.23 12.08 -16.96
N THR A 68 2.40 13.30 -17.46
CA THR A 68 3.06 14.41 -16.73
C THR A 68 2.41 14.68 -15.37
N GLU A 69 1.09 14.74 -15.33
CA GLU A 69 0.33 15.01 -14.10
C GLU A 69 0.47 13.88 -13.08
N ALA A 70 0.43 12.63 -13.57
CA ALA A 70 0.62 11.46 -12.74
C ALA A 70 2.05 11.37 -12.19
N CYS A 71 3.07 11.67 -13.01
CA CYS A 71 4.47 11.77 -12.59
C CYS A 71 4.65 12.79 -11.46
N PHE A 72 4.04 13.97 -11.62
CA PHE A 72 4.10 15.02 -10.61
C PHE A 72 3.47 14.58 -9.29
N ILE A 73 2.28 13.99 -9.32
CA ILE A 73 1.61 13.50 -8.10
C ILE A 73 2.40 12.36 -7.45
N LEU A 74 2.93 11.40 -8.22
CA LEU A 74 3.79 10.34 -7.72
C LEU A 74 5.04 10.90 -7.03
N ALA A 75 5.66 11.92 -7.62
CA ALA A 75 6.81 12.60 -7.01
C ALA A 75 6.46 13.21 -5.65
N VAL A 76 5.35 13.94 -5.55
CA VAL A 76 4.87 14.53 -4.29
C VAL A 76 4.55 13.45 -3.25
N MET A 77 3.97 12.33 -3.68
CA MET A 77 3.70 11.18 -2.80
C MET A 77 4.99 10.58 -2.24
N LEU A 78 6.01 10.39 -3.09
CA LEU A 78 7.33 9.88 -2.68
C LEU A 78 8.10 10.88 -1.80
N GLU A 79 7.95 12.18 -2.07
CA GLU A 79 8.50 13.26 -1.24
C GLU A 79 7.92 13.23 0.17
N ARG A 80 6.59 13.13 0.31
CA ARG A 80 5.92 13.01 1.62
C ARG A 80 6.36 11.76 2.39
N LYS A 81 6.65 10.67 1.68
CA LYS A 81 7.23 9.44 2.26
C LYS A 81 8.74 9.52 2.53
N ARG A 82 9.39 10.65 2.23
CA ARG A 82 10.84 10.90 2.37
C ARG A 82 11.71 9.92 1.56
N VAL A 83 11.19 9.41 0.43
CA VAL A 83 11.93 8.53 -0.49
C VAL A 83 12.84 9.37 -1.38
N ILE A 84 12.28 10.45 -1.95
CA ILE A 84 13.01 11.48 -2.71
C ILE A 84 12.94 12.83 -1.99
N LYS A 85 13.88 13.72 -2.28
CA LYS A 85 13.92 15.10 -1.76
C LYS A 85 14.04 16.07 -2.91
N ASN A 86 13.24 17.14 -2.90
CA ASN A 86 13.44 18.23 -3.85
C ASN A 86 14.77 18.94 -3.55
N LYS A 87 15.63 19.05 -4.56
CA LYS A 87 16.95 19.70 -4.46
C LYS A 87 16.97 21.08 -5.10
N ASP A 88 16.30 21.21 -6.23
CA ASP A 88 16.27 22.46 -6.98
C ASP A 88 15.01 22.56 -7.85
N GLN A 89 14.74 23.76 -8.35
CA GLN A 89 13.67 24.05 -9.30
C GLN A 89 14.16 25.04 -10.35
N VAL A 90 14.01 24.65 -11.62
CA VAL A 90 14.40 25.48 -12.77
C VAL A 90 13.14 25.95 -13.50
N GLY A 91 13.05 27.25 -13.76
CA GLY A 91 12.02 27.81 -14.63
C GLY A 91 12.35 27.55 -16.09
N GLN A 92 11.38 27.06 -16.86
CA GLN A 92 11.51 26.91 -18.31
C GLN A 92 11.07 28.19 -19.06
N PRO A 93 11.56 28.38 -20.30
CA PRO A 93 11.21 29.55 -21.12
C PRO A 93 9.71 29.64 -21.45
N ASP A 94 9.00 28.52 -21.41
CA ASP A 94 7.56 28.40 -21.66
C ASP A 94 6.70 28.76 -20.42
N GLY A 95 7.33 29.19 -19.32
CA GLY A 95 6.67 29.55 -18.07
C GLY A 95 6.35 28.36 -17.17
N LYS A 96 6.68 27.13 -17.59
CA LYS A 96 6.56 25.94 -16.74
C LYS A 96 7.73 25.85 -15.78
N ARG A 97 7.58 25.04 -14.74
CA ARG A 97 8.65 24.78 -13.77
C ARG A 97 9.08 23.33 -13.88
N MET A 98 10.36 23.10 -13.68
CA MET A 98 10.96 21.78 -13.67
C MET A 98 11.56 21.56 -12.28
N LEU A 99 11.13 20.50 -11.62
CA LEU A 99 11.58 20.10 -10.29
C LEU A 99 12.68 19.05 -10.41
N ILE A 100 13.76 19.26 -9.67
CA ILE A 100 14.88 18.33 -9.59
C ILE A 100 14.81 17.65 -8.22
N TYR A 101 14.59 16.35 -8.24
CA TYR A 101 14.52 15.49 -7.06
C TYR A 101 15.76 14.61 -6.95
N GLU A 102 16.19 14.32 -5.73
CA GLU A 102 17.26 13.36 -5.44
C GLU A 102 16.75 12.26 -4.52
N HIS A 103 17.03 11.01 -4.87
CA HIS A 103 16.68 9.86 -4.05
C HIS A 103 17.56 9.78 -2.80
N THR A 104 16.92 9.60 -1.66
CA THR A 104 17.58 9.76 -0.35
C THR A 104 18.63 8.70 -0.01
N LYS A 105 18.58 7.52 -0.64
CA LYS A 105 19.48 6.40 -0.34
C LYS A 105 20.62 6.24 -1.34
N ASN A 106 20.33 6.32 -2.63
CA ASN A 106 21.30 6.04 -3.71
C ASN A 106 21.77 7.30 -4.45
N GLY A 107 21.11 8.46 -4.24
CA GLY A 107 21.47 9.70 -4.91
C GLY A 107 20.98 9.82 -6.36
N ASP A 108 20.09 8.94 -6.83
CA ASP A 108 19.49 9.05 -8.17
C ASP A 108 18.78 10.40 -8.34
N VAL A 109 18.94 11.04 -9.50
CA VAL A 109 18.32 12.34 -9.78
C VAL A 109 17.14 12.15 -10.73
N PHE A 110 15.99 12.72 -10.37
CA PHE A 110 14.78 12.74 -11.21
C PHE A 110 14.45 14.16 -11.60
N THR A 111 14.05 14.34 -12.86
CA THR A 111 13.65 15.62 -13.41
C THR A 111 12.19 15.54 -13.82
N ILE A 112 11.34 16.34 -13.19
CA ILE A 112 9.89 16.22 -13.30
C ILE A 112 9.30 17.58 -13.61
N LEU A 113 8.40 17.64 -14.60
CA LEU A 113 7.69 18.86 -14.96
C LEU A 113 6.56 19.14 -13.97
N ASP A 114 6.40 20.41 -13.59
CA ASP A 114 5.23 20.91 -12.87
C ASP A 114 4.14 21.29 -13.88
N PRO A 115 3.05 20.52 -13.98
CA PRO A 115 1.94 20.82 -14.89
C PRO A 115 1.07 22.00 -14.43
N ALA A 116 1.34 22.62 -13.27
CA ALA A 116 0.50 23.64 -12.65
C ALA A 116 -0.95 23.15 -12.43
N LEU A 117 -1.08 21.97 -11.82
CA LEU A 117 -2.36 21.31 -11.53
C LEU A 117 -3.33 22.23 -10.76
N LYS A 118 -4.57 22.30 -11.24
CA LYS A 118 -5.65 23.01 -10.55
C LYS A 118 -6.32 22.08 -9.54
N LEU A 119 -6.88 22.67 -8.48
CA LEU A 119 -7.56 21.91 -7.43
C LEU A 119 -8.75 21.09 -7.95
N THR A 120 -9.44 21.57 -8.99
CA THR A 120 -10.58 20.88 -9.63
C THR A 120 -10.18 19.55 -10.27
N ASP A 121 -8.95 19.46 -10.80
CA ASP A 121 -8.49 18.32 -11.59
C ASP A 121 -7.86 17.23 -10.70
N LEU A 122 -7.59 17.56 -9.43
CA LEU A 122 -6.86 16.70 -8.49
C LEU A 122 -7.55 15.34 -8.28
N GLY A 123 -8.89 15.31 -8.19
CA GLY A 123 -9.62 14.07 -7.97
C GLY A 123 -9.48 13.08 -9.13
N GLN A 124 -9.54 13.58 -10.38
CA GLN A 124 -9.38 12.76 -11.58
C GLN A 124 -7.95 12.22 -11.68
N VAL A 125 -6.96 13.08 -11.45
CA VAL A 125 -5.55 12.67 -11.53
C VAL A 125 -5.20 11.67 -10.44
N GLN A 126 -5.74 11.83 -9.22
CA GLN A 126 -5.56 10.85 -8.14
C GLN A 126 -6.15 9.48 -8.50
N ALA A 127 -7.32 9.43 -9.14
CA ALA A 127 -7.89 8.18 -9.62
C ALA A 127 -7.00 7.51 -10.68
N LYS A 128 -6.49 8.28 -11.65
CA LYS A 128 -5.54 7.78 -12.67
C LYS A 128 -4.26 7.24 -12.03
N VAL A 129 -3.72 7.94 -11.02
CA VAL A 129 -2.52 7.47 -10.30
C VAL A 129 -2.80 6.19 -9.50
N ALA A 130 -3.98 6.06 -8.89
CA ALA A 130 -4.36 4.84 -8.19
C ALA A 130 -4.44 3.65 -9.16
N GLU A 131 -5.11 3.83 -10.30
CA GLU A 131 -5.19 2.81 -11.36
C GLU A 131 -3.80 2.40 -11.85
N LEU A 132 -2.91 3.36 -12.11
CA LEU A 132 -1.52 3.11 -12.51
C LEU A 132 -0.70 2.37 -11.44
N LEU A 133 -0.98 2.60 -10.16
CA LEU A 133 -0.32 1.89 -9.06
C LEU A 133 -0.84 0.46 -8.90
N GLU A 134 -2.11 0.20 -9.24
CA GLU A 134 -2.73 -1.11 -9.20
C GLU A 134 -2.36 -1.97 -10.42
N HIS A 135 -2.39 -1.40 -11.62
CA HIS A 135 -2.28 -2.12 -12.90
C HIS A 135 -0.93 -1.90 -13.61
N GLY A 136 -0.15 -0.89 -13.19
CA GLY A 136 1.07 -0.49 -13.89
C GLY A 136 0.81 0.23 -15.21
N LEU A 137 1.88 0.50 -15.98
CA LEU A 137 1.83 1.21 -17.28
C LEU A 137 1.28 0.36 -18.44
N ASN A 138 0.94 -0.91 -18.19
CA ASN A 138 0.41 -1.79 -19.23
C ASN A 138 -0.76 -2.62 -18.67
N PRO A 139 -2.01 -2.18 -18.86
CA PRO A 139 -3.17 -2.93 -18.41
C PRO A 139 -3.47 -4.21 -19.23
N GLN A 140 -2.64 -4.61 -20.21
CA GLN A 140 -2.91 -5.80 -21.03
C GLN A 140 -1.66 -6.59 -21.42
N THR A 141 -1.17 -7.51 -20.57
CA THR A 141 -0.65 -8.83 -21.00
C THR A 141 -0.72 -9.82 -19.82
N GLU A 142 -1.93 -10.08 -19.32
CA GLU A 142 -2.27 -11.40 -18.78
C GLU A 142 -3.31 -12.03 -19.69
N THR A 143 -3.03 -12.08 -21.00
CA THR A 143 -3.54 -13.20 -21.78
C THR A 143 -2.73 -14.41 -21.33
N LEU A 144 -3.36 -15.24 -20.49
CA LEU A 144 -2.98 -16.64 -20.30
C LEU A 144 -2.50 -17.20 -21.65
N PRO A 145 -1.38 -17.92 -21.72
CA PRO A 145 -1.06 -18.65 -22.94
C PRO A 145 -2.16 -19.71 -23.11
N GLU A 146 -3.03 -19.50 -24.09
CA GLU A 146 -3.71 -20.60 -24.77
C GLU A 146 -2.63 -21.59 -25.21
N GLU A 147 -2.73 -22.81 -24.69
CA GLU A 147 -1.95 -23.94 -25.14
C GLU A 147 -2.27 -24.19 -26.62
N GLU A 148 -1.35 -23.81 -27.50
CA GLU A 148 -1.33 -24.24 -28.90
C GLU A 148 0.03 -24.89 -29.17
N THR A 149 0.07 -26.22 -29.08
CA THR A 149 0.93 -27.10 -29.89
C THR A 149 0.48 -28.54 -29.63
N GLY A 150 0.06 -29.34 -30.60
CA GLY A 150 -0.06 -29.16 -32.03
C GLY A 150 -0.73 -30.41 -32.63
N GLU A 151 -1.25 -30.23 -33.84
CA GLU A 151 -2.02 -31.20 -34.63
C GLU A 151 -1.29 -32.54 -34.87
N GLY A 152 -2.10 -33.60 -34.96
CA GLY A 152 -1.73 -34.92 -35.45
C GLY A 152 -2.98 -35.66 -35.91
N GLU A 153 -3.36 -35.40 -37.16
CA GLU A 153 -4.49 -35.95 -37.91
C GLU A 153 -4.28 -37.44 -38.27
N ALA A 154 -5.30 -38.29 -38.10
CA ALA A 154 -5.86 -39.19 -39.14
C ALA A 154 -6.78 -40.30 -38.58
N GLU A 155 -8.02 -40.25 -39.07
CA GLU A 155 -8.86 -41.35 -39.59
C GLU A 155 -9.46 -42.47 -38.71
N SER A 156 -10.81 -42.43 -38.70
CA SER A 156 -11.72 -43.46 -39.23
C SER A 156 -12.53 -44.30 -38.24
N GLY A 157 -13.85 -44.14 -38.37
CA GLY A 157 -14.76 -45.29 -38.49
C GLY A 157 -15.87 -45.40 -37.46
N SER A 158 -17.09 -45.07 -37.89
CA SER A 158 -18.37 -45.81 -37.70
C SER A 158 -18.81 -46.13 -36.25
N ALA A 159 -20.09 -46.13 -35.84
CA ALA A 159 -21.40 -45.76 -36.35
C ALA A 159 -22.34 -46.03 -35.15
N GLU A 160 -23.47 -45.30 -35.09
CA GLU A 160 -24.76 -45.71 -34.48
C GLU A 160 -24.76 -46.03 -32.97
N SER A 161 -25.77 -45.76 -32.17
CA SER A 161 -27.17 -45.32 -32.31
C SER A 161 -27.70 -45.20 -30.87
N ASP A 162 -28.70 -44.32 -30.65
CA ASP A 162 -29.90 -44.53 -29.81
C ASP A 162 -29.71 -45.00 -28.33
N ASP A 163 -30.42 -44.55 -27.31
CA ASP A 163 -31.73 -43.92 -27.20
C ASP A 163 -32.06 -43.85 -25.68
N GLU A 164 -33.00 -42.95 -25.35
CA GLU A 164 -33.88 -42.90 -24.18
C GLU A 164 -33.35 -42.98 -22.74
N SER A 165 -33.69 -41.94 -21.96
CA SER A 165 -34.67 -42.00 -20.85
C SER A 165 -34.28 -41.12 -19.65
N GLN A 166 -34.91 -39.95 -19.57
CA GLN A 166 -35.44 -39.44 -18.29
C GLN A 166 -36.64 -40.35 -17.90
N PRO A 167 -37.15 -40.42 -16.63
CA PRO A 167 -37.29 -39.26 -15.73
C PRO A 167 -37.26 -39.51 -14.20
N GLU A 168 -37.29 -38.39 -13.46
CA GLU A 168 -38.13 -38.06 -12.29
C GLU A 168 -38.16 -38.94 -11.01
N VAL A 169 -37.81 -38.33 -9.86
CA VAL A 169 -38.57 -38.29 -8.58
C VAL A 169 -37.92 -37.23 -7.67
N ALA A 170 -38.52 -36.07 -7.39
CA ALA A 170 -39.66 -35.75 -6.51
C ALA A 170 -39.32 -35.62 -5.00
N ALA A 171 -39.51 -34.39 -4.51
CA ALA A 171 -39.95 -33.96 -3.16
C ALA A 171 -38.98 -34.16 -1.96
N ALA A 172 -38.93 -33.31 -0.94
CA ALA A 172 -39.91 -32.35 -0.44
C ALA A 172 -39.23 -31.19 0.33
N ALA A 173 -39.85 -30.02 0.25
CA ALA A 173 -39.74 -28.97 1.25
C ALA A 173 -40.57 -29.35 2.49
N ASP A 174 -40.15 -28.92 3.68
CA ASP A 174 -41.08 -28.52 4.73
C ASP A 174 -40.42 -27.50 5.68
N GLN A 175 -41.18 -26.46 5.98
CA GLN A 175 -40.88 -25.35 6.90
C GLN A 175 -41.59 -25.61 8.23
N ALA A 176 -40.93 -25.36 9.37
CA ALA A 176 -41.53 -24.77 10.58
C ALA A 176 -40.46 -24.55 11.66
#